data_AF-A0A8S9RZ69-F1
#
_entry.id   AF-A0A8S9RZ69-F1
#
_cell.length_a   1.000
_cell.length_b   1.000
_cell.length_c   1.000
_cell.angle_alpha   90.00
_cell.angle_beta   90.00
_cell.angle_gamma   90.00
#
_symmetry.space_group_name_H-M   'P 1'
#
loop_
_entity.id
_entity.type
_entity.pdbx_description
1 polymer ?
#
loop_
_entity_poly.entity_id
_entity_poly.type
_entity_poly.pdbx_seq_one_letter_code
_entity_poly.pdbx_strand_id
1 'polypeptide(L)'
;MAVDEQDNPSESTPREAELQRQLDGLQSQVTDLHKAREATKNPELSSEVQSLKEKLDEHSKQLEQSAEKLTQLESENLFLRHRVKPSTRHATRSATSAHKSDP
;
A
#
# COMPACT_ATOMS: atom_id res chain seq x y z
N MET A 1 -81.41 11.06 19.96
CA MET A 1 -80.35 10.42 20.77
C MET A 1 -79.16 10.20 19.86
N ALA A 2 -77.99 10.71 20.21
CA ALA A 2 -76.75 10.55 19.45
C ALA A 2 -76.25 9.12 19.65
N VAL A 3 -75.97 8.42 18.55
CA VAL A 3 -75.46 7.05 18.57
C VAL A 3 -73.95 7.13 18.76
N ASP A 4 -73.49 6.41 19.77
CA ASP A 4 -72.11 6.35 20.26
C ASP A 4 -71.07 6.16 19.16
N GLU A 5 -69.98 6.90 19.36
CA GLU A 5 -68.66 6.72 18.77
C GLU A 5 -68.24 5.24 18.84
N GLN A 6 -68.34 4.53 17.72
CA GLN A 6 -67.67 3.24 17.55
C GLN A 6 -66.21 3.48 17.20
N ASP A 7 -65.42 3.77 18.23
CA ASP A 7 -63.98 3.57 18.21
C ASP A 7 -63.71 2.06 18.31
N ASN A 8 -63.86 1.35 17.18
CA ASN A 8 -63.45 -0.05 17.11
C ASN A 8 -61.92 -0.08 16.97
N PRO A 9 -61.17 -0.66 17.91
CA PRO A 9 -59.81 -1.10 17.61
C PRO A 9 -59.95 -2.27 16.63
N SER A 10 -59.82 -2.00 15.33
CA SER A 10 -59.97 -3.03 14.30
C SER A 10 -59.08 -4.22 14.64
N GLU A 11 -59.73 -5.34 15.00
CA GLU A 11 -59.09 -6.64 15.07
C GLU A 11 -58.44 -6.91 13.72
N SER A 12 -57.12 -7.09 13.71
CA SER A 12 -56.38 -7.35 12.48
C SER A 12 -57.04 -8.52 11.75
N THR A 13 -57.40 -8.31 10.48
CA THR A 13 -57.94 -9.38 9.65
C THR A 13 -56.93 -10.54 9.59
N PRO A 14 -57.37 -11.80 9.38
CA PRO A 14 -56.46 -12.95 9.29
C PRO A 14 -55.31 -12.75 8.28
N ARG A 15 -55.58 -11.98 7.21
CA ARG A 15 -54.61 -11.58 6.20
C ARG A 15 -53.54 -10.65 6.76
N GLU A 16 -53.89 -9.66 7.58
CA GLU A 16 -52.92 -8.77 8.23
C GLU A 16 -52.06 -9.52 9.23
N ALA A 17 -52.63 -10.44 10.01
CA ALA A 17 -51.86 -11.27 10.93
C ALA A 17 -50.84 -12.17 10.21
N GLU A 18 -51.18 -12.68 9.01
CA GLU A 18 -50.25 -13.44 8.18
C GLU A 18 -49.14 -12.58 7.58
N LEU A 19 -49.48 -11.41 7.05
CA LEU A 19 -48.50 -10.44 6.54
C LEU A 19 -47.54 -9.98 7.65
N GLN A 20 -48.03 -9.76 8.86
CA GLN A 20 -47.20 -9.38 10.00
C GLN A 20 -46.18 -10.49 10.32
N ARG A 21 -46.61 -11.75 10.39
CA ARG A 21 -45.67 -12.88 10.59
C ARG A 21 -44.62 -12.98 9.49
N GLN A 22 -45.00 -12.71 8.25
CA GLN A 22 -44.04 -12.70 7.13
C GLN A 22 -43.04 -11.56 7.25
N LEU A 23 -43.48 -10.36 7.63
CA LEU A 23 -42.61 -9.21 7.86
C LEU A 23 -41.64 -9.47 9.02
N ASP A 24 -42.11 -10.04 10.13
CA ASP A 24 -41.27 -10.39 11.27
C ASP A 24 -40.20 -11.43 10.87
N GLY A 25 -40.60 -12.43 10.08
CA GLY A 25 -39.67 -13.44 9.53
C GLY A 25 -38.61 -12.83 8.59
N LEU A 26 -39.02 -11.92 7.71
CA LEU A 26 -38.12 -11.18 6.83
C LEU A 26 -37.16 -10.29 7.62
N GLN A 27 -37.63 -9.59 8.64
CA GLN A 27 -36.79 -8.77 9.52
C GLN A 27 -35.73 -9.60 10.24
N SER A 28 -36.09 -10.80 10.72
CA SER A 28 -35.11 -11.71 11.31
C SER A 28 -34.03 -12.10 10.29
N GLN A 29 -34.43 -12.50 9.08
CA GLN A 29 -33.49 -12.85 8.02
C GLN A 29 -32.55 -11.69 7.65
N VAL A 30 -33.09 -10.48 7.51
CA VAL A 30 -32.29 -9.28 7.21
C VAL A 30 -31.30 -8.98 8.33
N THR A 31 -31.71 -9.19 9.58
CA THR A 31 -30.84 -9.00 10.75
C THR A 31 -29.70 -10.02 10.77
N ASP A 32 -30.00 -11.29 10.49
CA ASP A 32 -29.00 -12.36 10.47
C ASP A 32 -28.01 -12.20 9.31
N LEU A 33 -28.49 -11.80 8.13
CA LEU A 33 -27.64 -11.45 6.98
C LEU A 33 -26.70 -10.28 7.31
N HIS A 34 -27.19 -9.24 7.99
CA HIS A 34 -26.34 -8.13 8.43
C HIS A 34 -25.28 -8.59 9.42
N LYS A 35 -25.64 -9.39 10.43
CA LYS A 35 -24.68 -9.96 11.39
C LYS A 35 -23.63 -10.82 10.70
N ALA A 36 -24.04 -11.69 9.77
CA ALA A 36 -23.12 -12.50 8.98
C ALA A 36 -22.18 -11.63 8.16
N ARG A 37 -22.69 -10.58 7.50
CA ARG A 37 -21.86 -9.62 6.75
C ARG A 37 -20.84 -8.91 7.64
N GLU A 38 -21.26 -8.42 8.81
CA GLU A 38 -20.34 -7.76 9.74
C GLU A 38 -19.32 -8.74 10.32
N ALA A 39 -19.68 -10.01 10.53
CA ALA A 39 -18.74 -11.07 10.89
C ALA A 39 -17.76 -11.42 9.75
N THR A 40 -18.17 -11.26 8.48
CA THR A 40 -17.27 -11.44 7.32
C THR A 40 -16.34 -10.26 7.07
N LYS A 41 -16.57 -9.09 7.68
CA LYS A 41 -15.53 -8.05 7.72
C LYS A 41 -14.39 -8.62 8.56
N ASN A 42 -13.31 -9.00 7.89
CA ASN A 42 -12.16 -9.60 8.52
C ASN A 42 -11.18 -8.49 8.97
N PRO A 43 -11.20 -8.06 10.24
CA PRO A 43 -10.30 -7.03 10.73
C PRO A 43 -8.83 -7.44 10.61
N GLU A 44 -8.53 -8.74 10.69
CA GLU A 44 -7.16 -9.26 10.55
C GLU A 44 -6.62 -9.02 9.14
N LEU A 45 -7.46 -9.21 8.10
CA LEU A 45 -7.07 -8.86 6.73
C LEU A 45 -6.80 -7.36 6.58
N SER A 46 -7.61 -6.50 7.23
CA SER A 46 -7.38 -5.07 7.20
C SER A 46 -6.05 -4.69 7.88
N SER A 47 -5.74 -5.34 9.02
CA SER A 47 -4.47 -5.15 9.72
C SER A 47 -3.28 -5.67 8.91
N GLU A 48 -3.41 -6.82 8.26
CA GLU A 48 -2.37 -7.39 7.41
C GLU A 48 -2.08 -6.49 6.20
N VAL A 49 -3.12 -5.99 5.52
CA VAL A 49 -2.97 -5.04 4.41
C VAL A 49 -2.25 -3.77 4.86
N GLN A 50 -2.57 -3.24 6.04
CA GLN A 50 -1.88 -2.08 6.59
C GLN A 50 -0.41 -2.38 6.92
N SER A 51 -0.12 -3.53 7.53
CA SER A 51 1.26 -3.95 7.82
C SER A 51 2.08 -4.14 6.54
N LEU A 52 1.50 -4.74 5.51
CA LEU A 52 2.17 -4.92 4.21
C LEU A 52 2.47 -3.58 3.54
N LYS A 53 1.56 -2.61 3.65
CA LYS A 53 1.78 -1.26 3.14
C LYS A 53 2.96 -0.59 3.84
N GLU A 54 3.04 -0.68 5.17
CA GLU A 54 4.17 -0.12 5.94
C GLU A 54 5.50 -0.78 5.58
N LYS A 55 5.52 -2.11 5.42
CA LYS A 55 6.72 -2.84 4.95
C LYS A 55 7.13 -2.41 3.55
N LEU A 56 6.17 -2.19 2.65
CA LEU A 56 6.45 -1.71 1.30
C LEU A 56 7.07 -0.32 1.33
N ASP A 57 6.51 0.61 2.11
CA ASP A 57 7.02 1.98 2.24
C ASP A 57 8.46 1.98 2.80
N GLU A 58 8.76 1.13 3.78
CA GLU A 58 10.11 0.97 4.34
C GLU A 58 11.09 0.43 3.29
N HIS A 59 10.72 -0.61 2.54
CA HIS A 59 11.54 -1.13 1.46
C HIS A 59 11.76 -0.12 0.34
N SER A 60 10.75 0.68 -0.01
CA SER A 60 10.89 1.77 -0.98
C SER A 60 11.92 2.80 -0.54
N LYS A 61 11.91 3.22 0.73
CA LYS A 61 12.93 4.14 1.27
C LYS A 61 14.34 3.54 1.22
N GLN A 62 14.48 2.26 1.58
CA GLN A 62 15.78 1.58 1.51
C GLN A 62 16.30 1.48 0.08
N LEU A 63 15.41 1.22 -0.88
CA LEU A 63 15.75 1.19 -2.30
C LEU A 63 16.23 2.56 -2.79
N GLU A 64 15.53 3.64 -2.43
CA GLU A 64 15.90 5.00 -2.79
C GLU A 64 17.29 5.37 -2.23
N GLN A 65 17.54 5.10 -0.94
CA GLN A 65 18.86 5.29 -0.33
C GLN A 65 19.95 4.46 -1.00
N SER A 66 19.64 3.24 -1.44
CA SER A 66 20.61 2.40 -2.14
C SER A 66 20.97 2.96 -3.52
N ALA A 67 19.99 3.53 -4.23
CA ALA A 67 20.20 4.16 -5.53
C ALA A 67 21.03 5.45 -5.42
N GLU A 68 20.80 6.25 -4.38
CA GLU A 68 21.64 7.43 -4.08
C GLU A 68 23.09 7.04 -3.80
N LYS A 69 23.31 6.04 -2.94
CA LYS A 69 24.66 5.53 -2.63
C LYS A 69 25.35 4.98 -3.87
N LEU A 70 24.62 4.25 -4.73
CA LEU A 70 25.16 3.74 -5.99
C LEU A 70 25.62 4.88 -6.89
N THR A 71 24.79 5.90 -7.06
CA THR A 71 25.12 7.09 -7.86
C THR A 71 26.37 7.80 -7.32
N GLN A 72 26.48 7.93 -5.99
CA GLN A 72 27.67 8.50 -5.35
C GLN A 72 28.93 7.69 -5.65
N LEU A 73 28.88 6.36 -5.49
CA LEU A 73 30.00 5.47 -5.76
C LEU A 73 30.40 5.49 -7.25
N GLU A 74 29.45 5.56 -8.17
CA GLU A 74 29.72 5.70 -9.60
C GLU A 74 30.45 7.01 -9.91
N SER A 75 30.03 8.11 -9.29
CA SER A 75 30.68 9.42 -9.45
C SER A 75 32.12 9.43 -8.92
N GLU A 76 32.36 8.81 -7.75
CA GLU A 76 33.69 8.68 -7.16
C GLU A 76 34.58 7.77 -8.03
N ASN A 77 34.05 6.64 -8.51
CA ASN A 77 34.76 5.75 -9.41
C ASN A 77 35.18 6.47 -10.69
N LEU A 78 34.29 7.28 -11.26
CA LEU A 78 34.56 8.10 -12.43
C LEU A 78 35.67 9.10 -12.15
N PHE A 79 35.60 9.83 -11.02
CA PHE A 79 36.63 10.79 -10.62
C PHE A 79 38.01 10.12 -10.46
N LEU A 80 38.06 8.97 -9.79
CA LEU A 80 39.30 8.21 -9.60
C LEU A 80 39.89 7.73 -10.94
N ARG A 81 39.05 7.22 -11.86
CA ARG A 81 39.49 6.83 -13.21
C ARG A 81 40.07 8.01 -13.99
N HIS A 82 39.54 9.21 -13.84
CA HIS A 82 40.06 10.40 -14.50
C HIS A 82 41.37 10.89 -13.85
N ARG A 83 41.52 10.78 -12.53
CA ARG A 83 42.73 11.18 -11.80
C ARG A 83 43.93 10.26 -12.04
N VAL A 84 43.72 8.97 -12.26
CA VAL A 84 44.81 7.99 -12.47
C VAL A 84 45.37 8.04 -13.91
N LYS A 85 44.66 8.63 -14.88
CA LYS A 85 45.08 8.64 -16.31
C LYS A 85 46.16 9.65 -16.76
N PRO A 86 46.46 10.80 -16.11
CA PRO A 86 47.51 11.70 -16.60
C PRO A 86 48.90 11.42 -16.01
N SER A 87 49.02 10.67 -14.91
CA SER A 87 50.30 10.56 -14.19
C SER A 87 51.33 9.64 -14.88
N THR A 88 50.89 8.65 -15.64
CA THR A 88 51.82 7.65 -16.24
C THR A 88 52.42 8.07 -17.59
N ARG A 89 52.07 9.24 -18.15
CA ARG A 89 52.60 9.70 -19.46
C ARG A 89 53.81 10.62 -19.36
N HIS A 90 54.10 11.19 -18.19
CA HIS A 90 55.19 12.17 -18.05
C HIS A 90 56.53 11.55 -17.59
N ALA A 91 56.53 10.35 -17.00
CA ALA A 91 57.76 9.71 -16.52
C ALA A 91 58.60 9.06 -17.64
N THR A 92 58.00 8.62 -18.75
CA THR A 92 58.70 7.86 -19.81
C THR A 92 59.32 8.71 -20.92
N ARG A 93 58.96 10.00 -21.05
CA ARG A 93 59.55 10.88 -22.07
C ARG A 93 60.86 11.53 -21.65
N SER A 94 61.13 11.66 -20.35
CA SER A 94 62.37 12.30 -19.86
C SER A 94 63.60 11.36 -19.89
N ALA A 95 63.41 10.04 -19.92
CA ALA A 95 64.53 9.08 -19.93
C ALA A 95 65.10 8.81 -21.34
N THR A 96 64.33 9.04 -22.41
CA THR A 96 64.75 8.71 -23.78
C THR A 96 65.41 9.87 -24.54
N SER A 97 65.39 11.09 -23.99
CA SER A 97 66.04 12.27 -24.60
C SER A 97 67.50 12.45 -24.21
N ALA A 98 68.03 11.73 -23.22
CA ALA A 98 69.38 11.93 -22.69
C ALA A 98 70.45 10.98 -23.27
N HIS A 99 70.13 10.20 -24.32
CA HIS A 99 71.02 9.16 -24.86
C HIS A 99 71.30 9.27 -26.36
N LYS A 100 71.06 10.42 -26.97
CA LYS A 100 71.47 10.69 -28.36
C LYS A 100 72.26 11.98 -28.46
N SER A 101 73.46 11.97 -27.90
CA SER A 101 74.58 12.83 -28.31
C SER A 101 75.85 12.03 -28.06
N ASP A 102 76.73 12.03 -29.05
CA ASP A 102 78.02 11.29 -29.21
C ASP A 102 77.92 9.92 -29.91
N PRO A 103 78.84 9.60 -30.84
CA PRO A 103 80.17 10.21 -31.08
C PRO A 103 80.28 11.13 -32.31
#